data_AF-A0A6N8Y8Z2-F1
#
_entry.id   AF-A0A6N8Y8Z2-F1
#
_cell.length_a   1.000
_cell.length_b   1.000
_cell.length_c   1.000
_cell.angle_alpha   90.00
_cell.angle_beta   90.00
_cell.angle_gamma   90.00
#
_symmetry.space_group_name_H-M   'P 1'
#
loop_
_entity.id
_entity.type
_entity.pdbx_description
1 polymer ?
#
loop_
_entity_poly.entity_id
_entity_poly.type
_entity_poly.pdbx_seq_one_letter_code
_entity_poly.pdbx_strand_id
1 'polypeptide(L)'
;MDLSPLPDVTPPTPPAPGPAKVDGNDWKSLDTASLEEFEPRLQATVVVPYYEAPDALALTLAGLERQSYPRHLFEVIVVDDGSDPPLEIPGRSPLNVRVIHQPDLGFGLARARNNGARAAQGDIVVFLDCDMIPAREWLAAHARWHHAASDAVSIGFRRHLDVTGVEADDVRHCSGTLDEMFADRPWDRPEWIESHMARTAELTSDDDDLFRVASGGNLGMSRHFYWEVGGNDESFTQWGAEDIEFGYRAFTLGALLVPERRALCWHQGTGTVPSSAEARSLEQQQAKLSHLIAHYGFRGAKPGRSFTVPQYVVSVDTGGAGTDAQLDTVESLLSGDVHDLVVWIEQRQPADEEEAHAAEIVRRLLGGDPRVRFGPRGGAPSAFAASQFHIFVKAGTPVAPNLVSGLRKQLGAAECTTAPQPDGSIAILVRARRLHRELRWGLDGESITAASLASRLLPRPTATTPIGEPGRPDDGGVAPGVSSPAAIREPALAAGAKRLPRLQKLGRIAAYTATEARAVRRPGDA
;
A
#
# COMPACT_ATOMS: atom_id res chain seq x y z
N MET A 1 -9.15 -13.38 59.94
CA MET A 1 -8.93 -13.50 58.48
C MET A 1 -8.78 -12.08 57.98
N ASP A 2 -7.59 -11.74 57.52
CA ASP A 2 -7.26 -10.44 56.96
C ASP A 2 -7.98 -10.30 55.61
N LEU A 3 -8.84 -9.28 55.48
CA LEU A 3 -9.63 -8.96 54.29
C LEU A 3 -9.02 -7.76 53.54
N SER A 4 -7.70 -7.74 53.42
CA SER A 4 -7.01 -6.83 52.53
C SER A 4 -7.37 -7.16 51.07
N PRO A 5 -7.79 -6.18 50.23
CA PRO A 5 -8.00 -6.44 48.82
C PRO A 5 -6.68 -6.91 48.18
N LEU A 6 -6.76 -8.01 47.42
CA LEU A 6 -5.64 -8.48 46.62
C LEU A 6 -5.18 -7.32 45.71
N PRO A 7 -3.86 -7.09 45.56
CA PRO A 7 -3.36 -6.08 44.65
C PRO A 7 -3.95 -6.32 43.26
N ASP A 8 -4.36 -5.24 42.59
CA ASP A 8 -4.75 -5.27 41.19
C ASP A 8 -3.51 -5.66 40.36
N VAL A 9 -3.36 -6.97 40.14
CA VAL A 9 -2.35 -7.52 39.25
C VAL A 9 -2.94 -7.49 37.85
N THR A 10 -3.23 -6.30 37.33
CA THR A 10 -3.31 -6.13 35.89
C THR A 10 -1.88 -6.31 35.38
N PRO A 11 -1.56 -7.38 34.62
CA PRO A 11 -0.23 -7.52 34.06
C PRO A 11 0.08 -6.27 33.22
N PRO A 12 1.31 -5.73 33.28
CA PRO A 12 1.67 -4.56 32.50
C PRO A 12 1.38 -4.84 31.02
N THR A 13 0.67 -3.92 30.37
CA THR A 13 0.45 -3.98 28.92
C THR A 13 1.82 -4.09 28.25
N PRO A 14 2.11 -5.18 27.52
CA PRO A 14 3.38 -5.33 26.84
C PRO A 14 3.56 -4.18 25.84
N PRO A 15 4.81 -3.76 25.59
CA PRO A 15 5.09 -2.69 24.66
C PRO A 15 4.49 -3.01 23.29
N ALA A 16 3.92 -2.00 22.64
CA ALA A 16 3.46 -2.12 21.26
C ALA A 16 4.61 -2.65 20.39
N PRO A 17 4.33 -3.52 19.40
CA PRO A 17 5.39 -4.04 18.54
C PRO A 17 6.06 -2.90 17.78
N GLY A 18 7.34 -3.09 17.46
CA GLY A 18 8.04 -2.19 16.55
C GLY A 18 7.59 -2.37 15.10
N PRO A 19 8.10 -1.54 14.17
CA PRO A 19 7.91 -1.75 12.75
C PRO A 19 8.56 -3.05 12.29
N ALA A 20 8.01 -3.66 11.24
CA ALA A 20 8.56 -4.85 10.61
C ALA A 20 9.99 -4.57 10.12
N LYS A 21 10.91 -5.48 10.44
CA LYS A 21 12.30 -5.43 9.97
C LYS A 21 12.54 -6.55 8.95
N VAL A 22 11.91 -6.40 7.79
CA VAL A 22 11.98 -7.38 6.68
C VAL A 22 12.45 -6.69 5.41
N ASP A 23 13.10 -7.46 4.54
CA ASP A 23 13.50 -7.00 3.21
C ASP A 23 12.32 -7.05 2.23
N GLY A 24 12.20 -6.04 1.35
CA GLY A 24 11.14 -6.00 0.34
C GLY A 24 9.74 -6.12 0.95
N ASN A 25 8.89 -7.03 0.47
CA ASN A 25 7.62 -7.34 1.12
C ASN A 25 7.60 -8.80 1.61
N ASP A 26 8.74 -9.31 2.08
CA ASP A 26 8.86 -10.68 2.58
C ASP A 26 8.20 -10.86 3.95
N TRP A 27 6.87 -10.80 3.97
CA TRP A 27 6.06 -11.00 5.16
C TRP A 27 6.21 -12.39 5.78
N LYS A 28 6.66 -13.38 5.01
CA LYS A 28 6.88 -14.76 5.47
C LYS A 28 8.06 -14.87 6.43
N SER A 29 9.00 -13.92 6.36
CA SER A 29 10.15 -13.84 7.27
C SER A 29 9.83 -13.23 8.64
N LEU A 30 8.67 -12.58 8.78
CA LEU A 30 8.25 -12.01 10.05
C LEU A 30 7.82 -13.13 11.01
N ASP A 31 8.49 -13.22 12.16
CA ASP A 31 8.15 -14.17 13.21
C ASP A 31 6.75 -13.85 13.76
N THR A 32 5.80 -14.74 13.47
CA THR A 32 4.41 -14.63 13.89
C THR A 32 3.92 -15.97 14.40
N ALA A 33 3.26 -15.95 15.56
CA ALA A 33 2.63 -17.14 16.11
C ALA A 33 1.57 -17.70 15.14
N SER A 34 1.47 -19.03 15.12
CA SER A 34 0.34 -19.73 14.51
C SER A 34 -0.97 -19.34 15.20
N LEU A 35 -2.12 -19.57 14.57
CA LEU A 35 -3.40 -19.21 15.18
C LEU A 35 -3.70 -20.04 16.44
N GLU A 36 -3.14 -21.24 16.50
CA GLU A 36 -3.28 -22.18 17.60
C GLU A 36 -2.42 -21.79 18.82
N GLU A 37 -1.27 -21.14 18.58
CA GLU A 37 -0.31 -20.72 19.62
C GLU A 37 -0.39 -19.21 19.93
N PHE A 38 -1.14 -18.46 19.12
CA PHE A 38 -1.28 -17.02 19.27
C PHE A 38 -2.05 -16.67 20.55
N GLU A 39 -1.40 -15.92 21.44
CA GLU A 39 -2.01 -15.34 22.63
C GLU A 39 -2.37 -13.86 22.40
N PRO A 40 -3.65 -13.52 22.24
CA PRO A 40 -4.09 -12.15 22.03
C PRO A 40 -3.89 -11.27 23.25
N ARG A 41 -3.36 -10.06 23.04
CA ARG A 41 -3.07 -9.08 24.11
C ARG A 41 -3.50 -7.65 23.77
N LEU A 42 -3.54 -7.29 22.49
CA LEU A 42 -3.98 -5.98 22.03
C LEU A 42 -5.51 -5.92 21.91
N GLN A 43 -6.08 -4.72 22.01
CA GLN A 43 -7.50 -4.53 21.75
C GLN A 43 -7.75 -4.29 20.26
N ALA A 44 -8.82 -4.86 19.72
CA ALA A 44 -9.24 -4.67 18.33
C ALA A 44 -10.60 -3.97 18.25
N THR A 45 -10.72 -3.03 17.33
CA THR A 45 -12.01 -2.46 16.93
C THR A 45 -12.35 -2.93 15.52
N VAL A 46 -13.47 -3.64 15.38
CA VAL A 46 -14.02 -3.96 14.06
C VAL A 46 -14.91 -2.80 13.62
N VAL A 47 -14.58 -2.16 12.51
CA VAL A 47 -15.36 -1.07 11.92
C VAL A 47 -16.18 -1.62 10.76
N VAL A 48 -17.50 -1.45 10.85
CA VAL A 48 -18.47 -1.95 9.86
C VAL A 48 -19.22 -0.77 9.24
N PRO A 49 -18.80 -0.27 8.06
CA PRO A 49 -19.59 0.68 7.29
C PRO A 49 -20.91 0.05 6.88
N TYR A 50 -22.01 0.79 7.02
CA TYR A 50 -23.37 0.32 6.80
C TYR A 50 -24.18 1.34 6.02
N TYR A 51 -25.01 0.86 5.09
CA TYR A 51 -26.01 1.66 4.39
C TYR A 51 -27.19 0.76 3.99
N GLU A 52 -28.39 1.00 4.53
CA GLU A 52 -29.67 0.41 4.12
C GLU A 52 -29.72 -1.14 3.93
N ALA A 53 -28.89 -1.90 4.66
CA ALA A 53 -28.77 -3.36 4.48
C ALA A 53 -28.97 -4.15 5.79
N PRO A 54 -30.12 -4.02 6.48
CA PRO A 54 -30.31 -4.58 7.82
C PRO A 54 -30.16 -6.11 7.89
N ASP A 55 -30.69 -6.85 6.91
CA ASP A 55 -30.61 -8.31 6.86
C ASP A 55 -29.15 -8.77 6.66
N ALA A 56 -28.41 -8.05 5.81
CA ALA A 56 -27.01 -8.34 5.57
C ALA A 56 -26.16 -8.08 6.81
N LEU A 57 -26.39 -6.95 7.48
CA LEU A 57 -25.73 -6.62 8.73
C LEU A 57 -26.03 -7.68 9.81
N ALA A 58 -27.25 -8.20 9.89
CA ALA A 58 -27.61 -9.21 10.88
C ALA A 58 -26.78 -10.50 10.71
N LEU A 59 -26.57 -10.96 9.48
CA LEU A 59 -25.71 -12.10 9.17
C LEU A 59 -24.23 -11.82 9.49
N THR A 60 -23.74 -10.62 9.17
CA THR A 60 -22.37 -10.19 9.48
C THR A 60 -22.11 -10.13 10.99
N LEU A 61 -23.04 -9.55 11.75
CA LEU A 61 -22.97 -9.52 13.22
C LEU A 61 -23.02 -10.93 13.82
N ALA A 62 -23.84 -11.84 13.27
CA ALA A 62 -23.86 -13.24 13.71
C ALA A 62 -22.51 -13.95 13.48
N GLY A 63 -21.79 -13.64 12.40
CA GLY A 63 -20.42 -14.13 12.19
C GLY A 63 -19.42 -13.52 13.18
N LEU A 64 -19.55 -12.23 13.50
CA LEU A 64 -18.72 -11.55 14.51
C LEU A 64 -18.97 -12.06 15.94
N GLU A 65 -20.17 -12.57 16.23
CA GLU A 65 -20.48 -13.22 17.51
C GLU A 65 -19.69 -14.52 17.73
N ARG A 66 -19.21 -15.14 16.64
CA ARG A 66 -18.52 -16.44 16.66
C ARG A 66 -17.00 -16.35 16.66
N GLN A 67 -16.42 -15.16 16.77
CA GLN A 67 -14.97 -14.98 16.69
C GLN A 67 -14.24 -15.73 17.81
N SER A 68 -13.11 -16.35 17.48
CA SER A 68 -12.20 -16.98 18.45
C SER A 68 -11.36 -15.96 19.23
N TYR A 69 -11.30 -14.71 18.76
CA TYR A 69 -10.63 -13.64 19.47
C TYR A 69 -11.32 -13.36 20.82
N PRO A 70 -10.58 -13.17 21.93
CA PRO A 70 -11.18 -13.03 23.25
C PRO A 70 -12.18 -11.88 23.30
N ARG A 71 -13.41 -12.15 23.77
CA ARG A 71 -14.51 -11.19 23.71
C ARG A 71 -14.21 -9.87 24.42
N HIS A 72 -13.46 -9.90 25.51
CA HIS A 72 -13.08 -8.68 26.24
C HIS A 72 -11.99 -7.85 25.54
N LEU A 73 -11.38 -8.35 24.46
CA LEU A 73 -10.36 -7.68 23.67
C LEU A 73 -10.89 -7.10 22.36
N PHE A 74 -12.20 -7.14 22.08
CA PHE A 74 -12.70 -6.45 20.90
C PHE A 74 -14.08 -5.82 21.06
N GLU A 75 -14.26 -4.71 20.35
CA GLU A 75 -15.54 -4.01 20.17
C GLU A 75 -15.92 -3.97 18.68
N VAL A 76 -17.19 -3.69 18.41
CA VAL A 76 -17.70 -3.48 17.05
C VAL A 76 -18.29 -2.09 16.96
N ILE A 77 -17.90 -1.34 15.93
CA ILE A 77 -18.49 -0.04 15.60
C ILE A 77 -19.16 -0.16 14.25
N VAL A 78 -20.48 -0.06 14.22
CA VAL A 78 -21.24 0.05 12.97
C VAL A 78 -21.38 1.55 12.65
N VAL A 79 -21.01 1.94 11.44
CA VAL A 79 -21.08 3.32 10.98
C VAL A 79 -22.12 3.44 9.89
N ASP A 80 -23.28 3.97 10.25
CA ASP A 80 -24.42 4.20 9.37
C ASP A 80 -24.18 5.46 8.52
N ASP A 81 -23.99 5.27 7.21
CA ASP A 81 -23.74 6.30 6.20
C ASP A 81 -25.01 7.04 5.75
N GLY A 82 -25.86 7.40 6.71
CA GLY A 82 -27.03 8.23 6.48
C GLY A 82 -28.27 7.46 5.98
N SER A 83 -28.51 6.24 6.47
CA SER A 83 -29.72 5.47 6.12
C SER A 83 -31.02 6.17 6.57
N ASP A 84 -32.12 5.93 5.85
CA ASP A 84 -33.47 6.36 6.23
C ASP A 84 -34.45 5.16 6.30
N PRO A 85 -34.94 4.77 7.50
CA PRO A 85 -34.64 5.35 8.81
C PRO A 85 -33.20 5.04 9.27
N PRO A 86 -32.64 5.83 10.22
CA PRO A 86 -31.35 5.54 10.81
C PRO A 86 -31.29 4.14 11.41
N LEU A 87 -30.13 3.50 11.32
CA LEU A 87 -29.94 2.14 11.83
C LEU A 87 -30.21 2.04 13.33
N GLU A 88 -31.18 1.22 13.72
CA GLU A 88 -31.33 0.76 15.10
C GLU A 88 -30.94 -0.71 15.17
N ILE A 89 -29.95 -1.07 15.98
CA ILE A 89 -29.58 -2.47 16.18
C ILE A 89 -30.64 -3.15 17.05
N PRO A 90 -31.37 -4.16 16.55
CA PRO A 90 -32.41 -4.82 17.33
C PRO A 90 -31.81 -5.80 18.34
N GLY A 91 -32.19 -5.64 19.61
CA GLY A 91 -31.93 -6.62 20.66
C GLY A 91 -30.56 -6.53 21.35
N ARG A 92 -30.34 -7.42 22.32
CA ARG A 92 -29.06 -7.55 23.03
C ARG A 92 -28.17 -8.52 22.26
N SER A 93 -27.27 -8.03 21.41
CA SER A 93 -26.14 -8.84 20.97
C SER A 93 -25.20 -9.07 22.17
N PRO A 94 -24.54 -10.23 22.30
CA PRO A 94 -23.45 -10.36 23.24
C PRO A 94 -22.27 -9.44 22.88
N LEU A 95 -22.25 -8.84 21.68
CA LEU A 95 -21.20 -7.94 21.21
C LEU A 95 -21.36 -6.59 21.88
N ASN A 96 -20.25 -5.95 22.23
CA ASN A 96 -20.26 -4.52 22.52
C ASN A 96 -20.33 -3.77 21.18
N VAL A 97 -21.55 -3.60 20.65
CA VAL A 97 -21.79 -2.88 19.40
C VAL A 97 -22.15 -1.43 19.69
N ARG A 98 -21.43 -0.51 19.08
CA ARG A 98 -21.72 0.92 19.07
C ARG A 98 -22.14 1.33 17.66
N VAL A 99 -23.17 2.15 17.55
CA VAL A 99 -23.59 2.73 16.27
C VAL A 99 -23.14 4.19 16.22
N ILE A 100 -22.57 4.58 15.09
CA ILE A 100 -22.26 5.97 14.75
C ILE A 100 -23.07 6.31 13.51
N HIS A 101 -23.85 7.37 13.59
CA HIS A 101 -24.56 7.91 12.44
C HIS A 101 -23.79 9.09 11.89
N GLN A 102 -23.65 9.13 10.57
CA GLN A 102 -23.21 10.33 9.86
C GLN A 102 -24.33 10.86 8.96
N PRO A 103 -24.33 12.17 8.65
CA PRO A 103 -25.31 12.74 7.73
C PRO A 103 -25.21 12.08 6.35
N ASP A 104 -26.36 11.89 5.68
CA ASP A 104 -26.40 11.57 4.25
C ASP A 104 -25.89 12.77 3.44
N LEU A 105 -24.68 12.62 2.89
CA LEU A 105 -24.06 13.57 1.97
C LEU A 105 -23.75 12.89 0.64
N GLY A 106 -24.53 11.85 0.28
CA GLY A 106 -24.19 10.88 -0.74
C GLY A 106 -23.12 9.89 -0.29
N PHE A 107 -22.61 9.10 -1.24
CA PHE A 107 -21.69 7.99 -0.99
C PHE A 107 -20.49 8.40 -0.12
N GLY A 108 -20.44 7.87 1.11
CA GLY A 108 -19.57 8.33 2.18
C GLY A 108 -18.72 7.24 2.82
N LEU A 109 -18.43 6.15 2.10
CA LEU A 109 -17.69 4.99 2.62
C LEU A 109 -16.33 5.36 3.24
N ALA A 110 -15.53 6.21 2.59
CA ALA A 110 -14.25 6.68 3.14
C ALA A 110 -14.43 7.44 4.46
N ARG A 111 -15.46 8.31 4.53
CA ARG A 111 -15.83 9.05 5.74
C ARG A 111 -16.32 8.11 6.84
N ALA A 112 -17.12 7.08 6.50
CA ALA A 112 -17.61 6.09 7.43
C ALA A 112 -16.46 5.29 8.07
N ARG A 113 -15.49 4.82 7.26
CA ARG A 113 -14.27 4.16 7.75
C ARG A 113 -13.47 5.07 8.68
N ASN A 114 -13.22 6.32 8.28
CA ASN A 114 -12.50 7.28 9.12
C ASN A 114 -13.23 7.58 10.44
N ASN A 115 -14.56 7.71 10.42
CA ASN A 115 -15.36 7.95 11.63
C ASN A 115 -15.32 6.77 12.59
N GLY A 116 -15.43 5.55 12.07
CA GLY A 116 -15.24 4.34 12.88
C GLY A 116 -13.83 4.27 13.48
N ALA A 117 -12.79 4.52 12.68
CA ALA A 117 -11.40 4.51 13.13
C ALA A 117 -11.08 5.63 14.15
N ARG A 118 -11.78 6.78 14.10
CA ARG A 118 -11.65 7.85 15.11
C ARG A 118 -12.28 7.45 16.43
N ALA A 119 -13.40 6.72 16.37
CA ALA A 119 -14.15 6.29 17.54
C ALA A 119 -13.64 4.97 18.16
N ALA A 120 -12.73 4.30 17.46
CA ALA A 120 -12.09 3.06 17.86
C ALA A 120 -11.26 3.24 19.14
N GLN A 121 -11.47 2.33 20.09
CA GLN A 121 -10.70 2.25 21.34
C GLN A 121 -9.55 1.25 21.22
N GLY A 122 -9.63 0.31 20.27
CA GLY A 122 -8.60 -0.69 20.02
C GLY A 122 -7.26 -0.13 19.52
N ASP A 123 -6.20 -0.88 19.79
CA ASP A 123 -4.87 -0.68 19.19
C ASP A 123 -4.87 -1.10 17.71
N ILE A 124 -5.75 -2.05 17.35
CA ILE A 124 -5.94 -2.60 16.01
C ILE A 124 -7.29 -2.12 15.48
N VAL A 125 -7.31 -1.67 14.23
CA VAL A 125 -8.55 -1.43 13.47
C VAL A 125 -8.66 -2.47 12.37
N VAL A 126 -9.82 -3.11 12.27
CA VAL A 126 -10.14 -4.06 11.19
C VAL A 126 -11.42 -3.63 10.52
N PHE A 127 -11.36 -3.36 9.23
CA PHE A 127 -12.52 -2.97 8.42
C PHE A 127 -13.20 -4.20 7.84
N LEU A 128 -14.52 -4.25 7.97
CA LEU A 128 -15.38 -5.31 7.47
C LEU A 128 -16.63 -4.69 6.86
N ASP A 129 -16.91 -4.93 5.57
CA ASP A 129 -18.15 -4.42 4.97
C ASP A 129 -19.39 -5.12 5.58
N CYS A 130 -20.54 -4.43 5.63
CA CYS A 130 -21.72 -4.94 6.33
C CYS A 130 -22.36 -6.20 5.73
N ASP A 131 -21.96 -6.60 4.54
CA ASP A 131 -22.41 -7.77 3.78
C ASP A 131 -21.39 -8.92 3.75
N MET A 132 -20.46 -8.94 4.71
CA MET A 132 -19.39 -9.93 4.79
C MET A 132 -19.49 -10.74 6.08
N ILE A 133 -19.84 -12.03 5.99
CA ILE A 133 -19.91 -12.95 7.14
C ILE A 133 -18.51 -13.49 7.45
N PRO A 134 -17.85 -13.07 8.55
CA PRO A 134 -16.48 -13.49 8.84
C PRO A 134 -16.42 -14.93 9.37
N ALA A 135 -15.41 -15.68 8.97
CA ALA A 135 -15.11 -16.99 9.55
C ALA A 135 -14.71 -16.88 11.04
N ARG A 136 -14.77 -18.01 11.76
CA ARG A 136 -14.52 -18.06 13.22
C ARG A 136 -13.18 -17.47 13.65
N GLU A 137 -12.11 -17.70 12.89
CA GLU A 137 -10.77 -17.19 13.24
C GLU A 137 -10.40 -15.88 12.53
N TRP A 138 -11.34 -15.26 11.82
CA TRP A 138 -11.10 -14.09 10.98
C TRP A 138 -10.38 -12.95 11.74
N LEU A 139 -10.90 -12.55 12.90
CA LEU A 139 -10.32 -11.46 13.68
C LEU A 139 -8.96 -11.83 14.26
N ALA A 140 -8.79 -13.08 14.72
CA ALA A 140 -7.51 -13.56 15.22
C ALA A 140 -6.43 -13.60 14.11
N ALA A 141 -6.83 -13.97 12.89
CA ALA A 141 -5.97 -14.01 11.71
C ALA A 141 -5.44 -12.62 11.35
N HIS A 142 -6.29 -11.59 11.38
CA HIS A 142 -5.81 -10.21 11.27
C HIS A 142 -4.91 -9.81 12.45
N ALA A 143 -5.41 -10.00 13.68
CA ALA A 143 -4.80 -9.42 14.86
C ALA A 143 -3.36 -9.90 15.15
N ARG A 144 -3.03 -11.16 14.82
CA ARG A 144 -1.70 -11.74 15.11
C ARG A 144 -0.56 -10.98 14.45
N TRP A 145 -0.76 -10.46 13.24
CA TRP A 145 0.26 -9.68 12.52
C TRP A 145 0.56 -8.37 13.23
N HIS A 146 -0.45 -7.74 13.80
CA HIS A 146 -0.33 -6.48 14.53
C HIS A 146 0.21 -6.65 15.95
N HIS A 147 0.41 -7.88 16.41
CA HIS A 147 1.21 -8.19 17.61
C HIS A 147 2.70 -8.35 17.29
N ALA A 148 3.06 -8.58 16.02
CA ALA A 148 4.43 -8.75 15.57
C ALA A 148 5.02 -7.50 14.91
N ALA A 149 4.21 -6.71 14.21
CA ALA A 149 4.64 -5.50 13.53
C ALA A 149 3.58 -4.38 13.58
N SER A 150 4.01 -3.15 13.89
CA SER A 150 3.12 -1.99 13.97
C SER A 150 2.68 -1.45 12.60
N ASP A 151 3.45 -1.69 11.54
CA ASP A 151 3.25 -1.20 10.17
C ASP A 151 2.83 -2.32 9.19
N ALA A 152 2.34 -3.44 9.72
CA ALA A 152 1.70 -4.48 8.92
C ALA A 152 0.27 -4.07 8.53
N VAL A 153 -0.10 -4.37 7.28
CA VAL A 153 -1.45 -4.28 6.75
C VAL A 153 -1.88 -5.67 6.30
N SER A 154 -2.77 -6.30 7.07
CA SER A 154 -3.27 -7.64 6.80
C SER A 154 -4.49 -7.58 5.87
N ILE A 155 -4.43 -8.28 4.76
CA ILE A 155 -5.43 -8.27 3.68
C ILE A 155 -6.15 -9.63 3.72
N GLY A 156 -7.43 -9.61 4.06
CA GLY A 156 -8.25 -10.81 4.10
C GLY A 156 -8.83 -11.17 2.74
N PHE A 157 -9.39 -12.38 2.66
CA PHE A 157 -9.95 -12.94 1.42
C PHE A 157 -11.46 -13.09 1.52
N ARG A 158 -12.12 -13.20 0.38
CA ARG A 158 -13.56 -13.38 0.32
C ARG A 158 -13.98 -14.44 -0.69
N ARG A 159 -15.13 -15.05 -0.40
CA ARG A 159 -15.90 -15.87 -1.33
C ARG A 159 -17.30 -15.27 -1.47
N HIS A 160 -17.84 -15.24 -2.68
CA HIS A 160 -19.19 -14.76 -2.93
C HIS A 160 -20.15 -15.95 -2.99
N LEU A 161 -21.27 -15.88 -2.28
CA LEU A 161 -22.32 -16.88 -2.37
C LEU A 161 -23.71 -16.24 -2.27
N ASP A 162 -24.72 -16.94 -2.80
CA ASP A 162 -26.11 -16.59 -2.53
C ASP A 162 -26.52 -17.08 -1.12
N VAL A 163 -26.90 -16.13 -0.26
CA VAL A 163 -27.34 -16.37 1.12
C VAL A 163 -28.87 -16.41 1.27
N THR A 164 -29.62 -16.48 0.16
CA THR A 164 -31.08 -16.60 0.20
C THR A 164 -31.50 -17.76 1.10
N GLY A 165 -32.40 -17.45 2.04
CA GLY A 165 -32.92 -18.40 3.04
C GLY A 165 -31.95 -18.77 4.15
N VAL A 166 -30.84 -18.05 4.31
CA VAL A 166 -29.96 -18.15 5.49
C VAL A 166 -30.34 -17.03 6.45
N GLU A 167 -30.68 -17.41 7.68
CA GLU A 167 -31.01 -16.46 8.75
C GLU A 167 -29.81 -16.23 9.69
N ALA A 168 -29.79 -15.10 10.38
CA ALA A 168 -28.73 -14.79 11.35
C ALA A 168 -28.58 -15.85 12.46
N ASP A 169 -29.68 -16.48 12.86
CA ASP A 169 -29.67 -17.56 13.85
C ASP A 169 -29.00 -18.84 13.33
N ASP A 170 -29.09 -19.13 12.03
CA ASP A 170 -28.40 -20.28 11.42
C ASP A 170 -26.88 -20.07 11.50
N VAL A 171 -26.43 -18.86 11.20
CA VAL A 171 -25.02 -18.48 11.31
C VAL A 171 -24.58 -18.54 12.77
N ARG A 172 -25.33 -17.94 13.71
CA ARG A 172 -25.00 -17.85 15.14
C ARG A 172 -24.83 -19.22 15.80
N HIS A 173 -25.71 -20.17 15.49
CA HIS A 173 -25.77 -21.48 16.16
C HIS A 173 -25.15 -22.62 15.34
N CYS A 174 -24.51 -22.32 14.22
CA CYS A 174 -23.82 -23.33 13.43
C CYS A 174 -22.72 -24.02 14.26
N SER A 175 -22.84 -25.35 14.39
CA SER A 175 -21.97 -26.20 15.20
C SER A 175 -20.59 -26.45 14.60
N GLY A 176 -20.43 -26.18 13.30
CA GLY A 176 -19.22 -26.41 12.51
C GLY A 176 -18.64 -25.12 11.94
N THR A 177 -17.84 -25.24 10.89
CA THR A 177 -17.30 -24.10 10.14
C THR A 177 -18.34 -23.52 9.19
N LEU A 178 -18.14 -22.27 8.75
CA LEU A 178 -18.98 -21.69 7.69
C LEU A 178 -18.77 -22.42 6.35
N ASP A 179 -17.57 -22.95 6.09
CA ASP A 179 -17.32 -23.83 4.94
C ASP A 179 -18.25 -25.05 4.93
N GLU A 180 -18.45 -25.70 6.08
CA GLU A 180 -19.38 -26.83 6.20
C GLU A 180 -20.84 -26.38 6.06
N MET A 181 -21.21 -25.24 6.66
CA MET A 181 -22.56 -24.68 6.56
C MET A 181 -22.94 -24.35 5.11
N PHE A 182 -21.98 -23.88 4.31
CA PHE A 182 -22.20 -23.47 2.93
C PHE A 182 -21.75 -24.52 1.90
N ALA A 183 -21.47 -25.75 2.32
CA ALA A 183 -20.89 -26.79 1.45
C ALA A 183 -21.75 -27.10 0.20
N ASP A 184 -23.07 -27.06 0.34
CA ASP A 184 -24.03 -27.33 -0.75
C ASP A 184 -24.35 -26.09 -1.61
N ARG A 185 -23.77 -24.93 -1.28
CA ARG A 185 -23.99 -23.68 -2.00
C ARG A 185 -22.81 -23.40 -2.94
N PRO A 186 -23.07 -23.14 -4.23
CA PRO A 186 -22.00 -22.71 -5.13
C PRO A 186 -21.48 -21.35 -4.66
N TRP A 187 -20.17 -21.21 -4.65
CA TRP A 187 -19.49 -19.96 -4.36
C TRP A 187 -18.39 -19.71 -5.38
N ASP A 188 -18.06 -18.43 -5.57
CA ASP A 188 -16.90 -18.02 -6.37
C ASP A 188 -15.93 -17.18 -5.52
N ARG A 189 -14.78 -16.86 -6.10
CA ARG A 189 -13.79 -15.94 -5.52
C ARG A 189 -13.31 -14.96 -6.58
N PRO A 190 -12.88 -13.75 -6.21
CA PRO A 190 -12.34 -12.79 -7.16
C PRO A 190 -11.08 -13.34 -7.86
N GLU A 191 -11.21 -13.78 -9.12
CA GLU A 191 -10.10 -14.38 -9.87
C GLU A 191 -8.93 -13.41 -10.10
N TRP A 192 -9.22 -12.11 -10.17
CA TRP A 192 -8.19 -11.08 -10.34
C TRP A 192 -7.27 -10.97 -9.11
N ILE A 193 -7.78 -11.20 -7.88
CA ILE A 193 -6.96 -11.23 -6.66
C ILE A 193 -6.00 -12.41 -6.74
N GLU A 194 -6.51 -13.58 -7.11
CA GLU A 194 -5.73 -14.82 -7.14
C GLU A 194 -4.70 -14.82 -8.27
N SER A 195 -5.05 -14.25 -9.42
CA SER A 195 -4.10 -13.95 -10.50
C SER A 195 -3.01 -12.96 -10.04
N HIS A 196 -3.36 -11.96 -9.23
CA HIS A 196 -2.39 -11.02 -8.67
C HIS A 196 -1.47 -11.70 -7.65
N MET A 197 -2.02 -12.51 -6.74
CA MET A 197 -1.27 -13.31 -5.77
C MET A 197 -0.25 -14.21 -6.47
N ALA A 198 -0.70 -14.97 -7.47
CA ALA A 198 0.18 -15.86 -8.23
C ALA A 198 1.31 -15.11 -8.94
N ARG A 199 1.00 -13.99 -9.60
CA ARG A 199 2.01 -13.16 -10.29
C ARG A 199 3.05 -12.58 -9.34
N THR A 200 2.63 -12.22 -8.13
CA THR A 200 3.47 -11.52 -7.14
C THR A 200 4.06 -12.45 -6.07
N ALA A 201 3.96 -13.77 -6.26
CA ALA A 201 4.42 -14.79 -5.31
C ALA A 201 3.81 -14.63 -3.90
N GLU A 202 2.51 -14.33 -3.84
CA GLU A 202 1.79 -13.94 -2.61
C GLU A 202 2.34 -12.64 -2.03
N LEU A 203 2.43 -11.60 -2.86
CA LEU A 203 2.96 -10.27 -2.50
C LEU A 203 4.42 -10.26 -2.01
N THR A 204 5.25 -11.26 -2.31
CA THR A 204 6.68 -11.26 -1.94
C THR A 204 7.60 -10.91 -3.12
N SER A 205 7.08 -10.56 -4.29
CA SER A 205 7.87 -10.11 -5.44
C SER A 205 8.34 -8.64 -5.30
N ASP A 206 9.22 -8.22 -6.21
CA ASP A 206 9.72 -6.84 -6.30
C ASP A 206 8.82 -5.88 -7.09
N ASP A 207 7.59 -6.32 -7.42
CA ASP A 207 6.64 -5.51 -8.18
C ASP A 207 6.28 -4.20 -7.45
N ASP A 208 6.06 -3.13 -8.22
CA ASP A 208 5.67 -1.83 -7.67
C ASP A 208 4.16 -1.67 -7.48
N ASP A 209 3.39 -2.73 -7.72
CA ASP A 209 1.92 -2.73 -7.74
C ASP A 209 1.26 -3.70 -6.75
N LEU A 210 2.00 -4.19 -5.75
CA LEU A 210 1.52 -5.13 -4.72
C LEU A 210 0.27 -4.64 -3.97
N PHE A 211 0.11 -3.33 -3.85
CA PHE A 211 -1.01 -2.69 -3.16
C PHE A 211 -2.39 -2.90 -3.80
N ARG A 212 -2.45 -3.38 -5.05
CA ARG A 212 -3.70 -3.45 -5.84
C ARG A 212 -4.76 -4.38 -5.26
N VAL A 213 -4.39 -5.26 -4.35
CA VAL A 213 -5.29 -6.19 -3.68
C VAL A 213 -5.79 -5.69 -2.33
N ALA A 214 -5.37 -4.50 -1.89
CA ALA A 214 -5.93 -3.88 -0.70
C ALA A 214 -7.43 -3.63 -0.92
N SER A 215 -8.25 -4.42 -0.22
CA SER A 215 -9.71 -4.39 -0.30
C SER A 215 -10.25 -3.81 0.99
N GLY A 216 -10.91 -2.66 0.93
CA GLY A 216 -11.31 -1.91 2.12
C GLY A 216 -12.29 -2.63 3.04
N GLY A 217 -13.04 -3.60 2.51
CA GLY A 217 -14.01 -4.42 3.23
C GLY A 217 -13.46 -5.62 3.98
N ASN A 218 -12.14 -5.87 3.94
CA ASN A 218 -11.51 -6.95 4.70
C ASN A 218 -10.01 -6.64 4.92
N LEU A 219 -9.73 -5.66 5.79
CA LEU A 219 -8.39 -5.08 5.96
C LEU A 219 -8.10 -4.77 7.43
N GLY A 220 -6.97 -5.25 7.96
CA GLY A 220 -6.53 -5.00 9.33
C GLY A 220 -5.20 -4.26 9.41
N MET A 221 -5.06 -3.34 10.38
CA MET A 221 -3.81 -2.65 10.70
C MET A 221 -3.82 -2.08 12.12
N SER A 222 -2.66 -1.63 12.61
CA SER A 222 -2.64 -0.83 13.83
C SER A 222 -3.37 0.50 13.60
N ARG A 223 -4.12 0.97 14.59
CA ARG A 223 -4.80 2.27 14.56
C ARG A 223 -3.80 3.41 14.37
N HIS A 224 -2.61 3.29 14.97
CA HIS A 224 -1.53 4.25 14.78
C HIS A 224 -1.11 4.34 13.31
N PHE A 225 -0.86 3.19 12.67
CA PHE A 225 -0.43 3.17 11.27
C PHE A 225 -1.51 3.65 10.31
N TYR A 226 -2.79 3.35 10.57
CA TYR A 226 -3.91 3.90 9.78
C TYR A 226 -3.87 5.43 9.72
N TRP A 227 -3.61 6.09 10.86
CA TRP A 227 -3.51 7.54 10.94
C TRP A 227 -2.16 8.09 10.46
N GLU A 228 -1.07 7.33 10.56
CA GLU A 228 0.21 7.65 9.92
C GLU A 228 0.04 7.74 8.39
N VAL A 229 -0.74 6.83 7.81
CA VAL A 229 -1.11 6.86 6.38
C VAL A 229 -2.02 8.05 6.04
N GLY A 230 -2.76 8.57 7.01
CA GLY A 230 -3.69 9.69 6.87
C GLY A 230 -5.16 9.28 6.72
N GLY A 231 -5.51 8.03 7.04
CA GLY A 231 -6.85 7.47 6.85
C GLY A 231 -7.25 7.32 5.38
N ASN A 232 -8.52 6.99 5.12
CA ASN A 232 -9.09 6.98 3.77
C ASN A 232 -9.29 8.42 3.26
N ASP A 233 -9.04 8.67 1.97
CA ASP A 233 -9.26 9.98 1.37
C ASP A 233 -10.79 10.25 1.25
N GLU A 234 -11.31 11.13 2.11
CA GLU A 234 -12.75 11.45 2.16
C GLU A 234 -13.24 12.20 0.91
N SER A 235 -12.35 12.63 0.00
CA SER A 235 -12.77 13.17 -1.29
C SER A 235 -13.25 12.10 -2.27
N PHE A 236 -13.17 10.80 -1.92
CA PHE A 236 -13.85 9.72 -2.66
C PHE A 236 -15.32 9.69 -2.25
N THR A 237 -16.14 10.44 -2.99
CA THR A 237 -17.58 10.61 -2.72
C THR A 237 -18.47 9.80 -3.69
N GLN A 238 -17.92 8.73 -4.26
CA GLN A 238 -18.60 7.84 -5.20
C GLN A 238 -18.06 6.43 -5.02
N TRP A 239 -18.78 5.45 -5.55
CA TRP A 239 -18.43 4.04 -5.40
C TRP A 239 -17.08 3.68 -6.05
N GLY A 240 -16.22 3.04 -5.25
CA GLY A 240 -14.98 2.37 -5.66
C GLY A 240 -13.70 3.21 -5.55
N ALA A 241 -12.57 2.48 -5.60
CA ALA A 241 -11.19 2.95 -5.73
C ALA A 241 -10.52 3.60 -4.51
N GLU A 242 -11.28 3.93 -3.46
CA GLU A 242 -10.75 4.55 -2.24
C GLU A 242 -9.81 3.63 -1.45
N ASP A 243 -10.01 2.32 -1.56
CA ASP A 243 -9.21 1.28 -0.94
C ASP A 243 -7.88 1.04 -1.67
N ILE A 244 -7.89 1.03 -3.01
CA ILE A 244 -6.69 0.94 -3.85
C ILE A 244 -5.80 2.16 -3.61
N GLU A 245 -6.38 3.36 -3.49
CA GLU A 245 -5.65 4.59 -3.17
C GLU A 245 -5.03 4.54 -1.78
N PHE A 246 -5.80 4.10 -0.78
CA PHE A 246 -5.28 3.88 0.58
C PHE A 246 -4.14 2.85 0.59
N GLY A 247 -4.33 1.71 -0.08
CA GLY A 247 -3.32 0.66 -0.19
C GLY A 247 -2.05 1.16 -0.87
N TYR A 248 -2.17 2.01 -1.90
CA TYR A 248 -1.03 2.65 -2.55
C TYR A 248 -0.25 3.53 -1.58
N ARG A 249 -0.92 4.41 -0.81
CA ARG A 249 -0.26 5.25 0.19
C ARG A 249 0.41 4.41 1.27
N ALA A 250 -0.30 3.42 1.81
CA ALA A 250 0.26 2.51 2.83
C ALA A 250 1.52 1.79 2.31
N PHE A 251 1.46 1.23 1.10
CA PHE A 251 2.60 0.56 0.48
C PHE A 251 3.76 1.51 0.19
N THR A 252 3.48 2.72 -0.29
CA THR A 252 4.49 3.74 -0.59
C THR A 252 5.16 4.25 0.68
N LEU A 253 4.40 4.35 1.77
CA LEU A 253 4.91 4.59 3.12
C LEU A 253 5.69 3.38 3.67
N GLY A 254 5.75 2.25 2.97
CA GLY A 254 6.56 1.10 3.38
C GLY A 254 5.86 0.18 4.37
N ALA A 255 4.54 0.10 4.35
CA ALA A 255 3.79 -0.96 5.01
C ALA A 255 4.36 -2.35 4.64
N LEU A 256 4.21 -3.31 5.56
CA LEU A 256 4.31 -4.73 5.23
C LEU A 256 2.93 -5.23 4.84
N LEU A 257 2.70 -5.50 3.55
CA LEU A 257 1.43 -6.05 3.07
C LEU A 257 1.41 -7.55 3.30
N VAL A 258 0.39 -8.04 4.00
CA VAL A 258 0.27 -9.45 4.37
C VAL A 258 -1.02 -10.05 3.81
N PRO A 259 -0.96 -10.96 2.82
CA PRO A 259 -2.13 -11.69 2.37
C PRO A 259 -2.49 -12.76 3.41
N GLU A 260 -3.55 -12.53 4.19
CA GLU A 260 -3.98 -13.41 5.26
C GLU A 260 -5.17 -14.27 4.80
N ARG A 261 -4.85 -15.44 4.23
CA ARG A 261 -5.85 -16.38 3.70
C ARG A 261 -6.77 -16.95 4.78
N ARG A 262 -6.37 -16.93 6.06
CA ARG A 262 -7.22 -17.36 7.19
C ARG A 262 -8.19 -16.27 7.65
N ALA A 263 -7.98 -15.02 7.24
CA ALA A 263 -8.95 -13.94 7.38
C ALA A 263 -9.99 -14.01 6.24
N LEU A 264 -10.73 -15.12 6.20
CA LEU A 264 -11.75 -15.39 5.20
C LEU A 264 -13.11 -14.84 5.63
N CYS A 265 -13.79 -14.18 4.70
CA CYS A 265 -15.20 -13.80 4.80
C CYS A 265 -16.03 -14.40 3.66
N TRP A 266 -17.33 -14.49 3.91
CA TRP A 266 -18.33 -14.87 2.93
C TRP A 266 -19.16 -13.63 2.58
N HIS A 267 -18.94 -13.09 1.39
CA HIS A 267 -19.70 -11.98 0.85
C HIS A 267 -21.10 -12.45 0.47
N GLN A 268 -22.10 -11.68 0.90
CA GLN A 268 -23.51 -11.97 0.70
C GLN A 268 -23.94 -11.50 -0.69
N GLY A 269 -24.34 -12.43 -1.54
CA GLY A 269 -24.61 -12.20 -2.96
C GLY A 269 -23.52 -12.77 -3.85
N THR A 270 -23.90 -13.16 -5.07
CA THR A 270 -22.95 -13.56 -6.11
C THR A 270 -22.25 -12.31 -6.67
N GLY A 271 -21.00 -12.42 -7.13
CA GLY A 271 -20.28 -11.27 -7.70
C GLY A 271 -21.10 -10.59 -8.79
N THR A 272 -21.60 -9.39 -8.53
CA THR A 272 -22.53 -8.70 -9.43
C THR A 272 -21.77 -7.96 -10.53
N VAL A 273 -22.35 -7.90 -11.74
CA VAL A 273 -21.86 -6.98 -12.77
C VAL A 273 -22.16 -5.56 -12.31
N PRO A 274 -21.18 -4.63 -12.33
CA PRO A 274 -21.44 -3.24 -11.99
C PRO A 274 -22.61 -2.70 -12.80
N SER A 275 -23.56 -2.08 -12.11
CA SER A 275 -24.62 -1.30 -12.71
C SER A 275 -24.04 -0.21 -13.62
N SER A 276 -24.86 0.36 -14.51
CA SER A 276 -24.42 1.47 -15.34
C SER A 276 -23.99 2.71 -14.53
N ALA A 277 -24.48 2.85 -13.30
CA ALA A 277 -24.06 3.93 -12.40
C ALA A 277 -22.66 3.63 -11.81
N GLU A 278 -22.44 2.42 -11.31
CA GLU A 278 -21.13 1.98 -10.79
C GLU A 278 -20.06 2.00 -11.88
N ALA A 279 -20.37 1.57 -13.10
CA ALA A 279 -19.46 1.65 -14.23
C ALA A 279 -19.02 3.10 -14.54
N ARG A 280 -19.95 4.07 -14.46
CA ARG A 280 -19.62 5.50 -14.61
C ARG A 280 -18.80 6.02 -13.44
N SER A 281 -19.10 5.58 -12.21
CA SER A 281 -18.32 5.89 -11.01
C SER A 281 -16.87 5.45 -11.21
N LEU A 282 -16.65 4.19 -11.61
CA LEU A 282 -15.31 3.64 -11.86
C LEU A 282 -14.52 4.44 -12.91
N GLU A 283 -15.17 4.91 -13.99
CA GLU A 283 -14.50 5.75 -15.00
C GLU A 283 -14.04 7.09 -14.39
N GLN A 284 -14.89 7.73 -13.59
CA GLN A 284 -14.57 8.98 -12.89
C GLN A 284 -13.46 8.77 -11.85
N GLN A 285 -13.54 7.68 -11.09
CA GLN A 285 -12.52 7.30 -10.12
C GLN A 285 -11.19 6.98 -10.78
N GLN A 286 -11.17 6.34 -11.96
CA GLN A 286 -9.94 6.11 -12.71
C GLN A 286 -9.24 7.43 -13.09
N ALA A 287 -10.00 8.46 -13.47
CA ALA A 287 -9.44 9.78 -13.74
C ALA A 287 -8.82 10.39 -12.47
N LYS A 288 -9.51 10.27 -11.33
CA LYS A 288 -9.00 10.73 -10.02
C LYS A 288 -7.73 9.98 -9.59
N LEU A 289 -7.74 8.65 -9.65
CA LEU A 289 -6.59 7.79 -9.33
C LEU A 289 -5.36 8.14 -10.17
N SER A 290 -5.53 8.56 -11.42
CA SER A 290 -4.40 9.00 -12.24
C SER A 290 -3.66 10.22 -11.66
N HIS A 291 -4.27 11.00 -10.76
CA HIS A 291 -3.64 12.11 -10.06
C HIS A 291 -3.04 11.73 -8.71
N LEU A 292 -3.53 10.67 -8.07
CA LEU A 292 -3.17 10.28 -6.69
C LEU A 292 -2.21 9.08 -6.63
N ILE A 293 -2.32 8.14 -7.57
CA ILE A 293 -1.45 6.96 -7.64
C ILE A 293 -0.37 7.21 -8.69
N ALA A 294 0.87 7.42 -8.24
CA ALA A 294 1.99 7.72 -9.11
C ALA A 294 2.67 6.48 -9.72
N HIS A 295 1.89 5.42 -9.94
CA HIS A 295 2.33 4.19 -10.61
C HIS A 295 1.97 4.22 -12.10
N TYR A 296 2.88 3.74 -12.96
CA TYR A 296 2.72 3.78 -14.43
C TYR A 296 1.47 3.02 -14.93
N GLY A 297 0.97 2.07 -14.14
CA GLY A 297 -0.27 1.33 -14.43
C GLY A 297 -1.55 2.16 -14.28
N PHE A 298 -1.49 3.36 -13.68
CA PHE A 298 -2.64 4.26 -13.49
C PHE A 298 -2.54 5.52 -14.33
N ARG A 299 -1.33 5.91 -14.77
CA ARG A 299 -1.11 7.08 -15.63
C ARG A 299 0.12 6.93 -16.51
N GLY A 300 0.10 7.63 -17.64
CA GLY A 300 1.29 7.86 -18.46
C GLY A 300 1.83 9.27 -18.25
N ALA A 301 3.15 9.41 -18.09
CA ALA A 301 3.81 10.71 -18.08
C ALA A 301 3.66 11.37 -19.47
N LYS A 302 3.18 12.62 -19.49
CA LYS A 302 3.11 13.45 -20.69
C LYS A 302 3.86 14.75 -20.44
N PRO A 303 4.69 15.23 -21.38
CA PRO A 303 5.36 16.52 -21.24
C PRO A 303 4.38 17.64 -20.91
N GLY A 304 4.75 18.48 -19.95
CA GLY A 304 3.95 19.63 -19.50
C GLY A 304 2.74 19.33 -18.62
N ARG A 305 2.48 18.06 -18.26
CA ARG A 305 1.41 17.69 -17.31
C ARG A 305 1.99 17.43 -15.92
N SER A 306 1.44 18.10 -14.92
CA SER A 306 1.69 17.82 -13.50
C SER A 306 0.53 17.04 -12.89
N PHE A 307 0.81 16.33 -11.80
CA PHE A 307 -0.16 15.55 -11.04
C PHE A 307 -0.17 15.99 -9.58
N THR A 308 -1.24 15.68 -8.86
CA THR A 308 -1.37 16.02 -7.44
C THR A 308 -0.28 15.34 -6.62
N VAL A 309 -0.06 14.06 -6.87
CA VAL A 309 1.08 13.29 -6.35
C VAL A 309 2.07 13.10 -7.50
N PRO A 310 3.26 13.72 -7.48
CA PRO A 310 4.28 13.51 -8.51
C PRO A 310 4.90 12.13 -8.38
N GLN A 311 5.41 11.58 -9.48
CA GLN A 311 6.09 10.28 -9.45
C GLN A 311 7.48 10.38 -8.84
N TYR A 312 8.22 11.44 -9.17
CA TYR A 312 9.55 11.71 -8.64
C TYR A 312 9.58 12.99 -7.84
N VAL A 313 10.30 12.96 -6.72
CA VAL A 313 10.64 14.15 -5.95
C VAL A 313 12.15 14.26 -5.93
N VAL A 314 12.68 15.35 -6.48
CA VAL A 314 14.12 15.59 -6.54
C VAL A 314 14.50 16.64 -5.50
N SER A 315 15.12 16.19 -4.41
CA SER A 315 15.68 17.06 -3.38
C SER A 315 17.04 17.60 -3.82
N VAL A 316 17.18 18.92 -3.79
CA VAL A 316 18.42 19.64 -4.14
C VAL A 316 19.01 20.24 -2.87
N ASP A 317 20.14 19.69 -2.42
CA ASP A 317 20.93 20.24 -1.30
C ASP A 317 21.67 21.48 -1.77
N THR A 318 21.27 22.65 -1.29
CA THR A 318 21.81 23.96 -1.70
C THR A 318 23.09 24.36 -0.96
N GLY A 319 23.58 23.52 -0.04
CA GLY A 319 24.66 23.89 0.88
C GLY A 319 25.93 24.37 0.19
N GLY A 320 26.27 25.65 0.40
CA GLY A 320 27.46 26.28 -0.15
C GLY A 320 27.43 26.53 -1.67
N ALA A 321 26.27 26.43 -2.32
CA ALA A 321 26.10 26.73 -3.74
C ALA A 321 25.62 28.18 -3.94
N GLY A 322 26.30 28.92 -4.83
CA GLY A 322 25.85 30.23 -5.27
C GLY A 322 24.60 30.18 -6.15
N THR A 323 24.05 31.35 -6.50
CA THR A 323 22.81 31.51 -7.29
C THR A 323 22.82 30.70 -8.57
N ASP A 324 23.85 30.87 -9.42
CA ASP A 324 23.92 30.24 -10.74
C ASP A 324 23.97 28.70 -10.63
N ALA A 325 24.75 28.18 -9.69
CA ALA A 325 24.86 26.75 -9.45
C ALA A 325 23.53 26.12 -9.01
N GLN A 326 22.73 26.83 -8.21
CA GLN A 326 21.39 26.37 -7.82
C GLN A 326 20.42 26.41 -9.00
N LEU A 327 20.40 27.52 -9.76
CA LEU A 327 19.54 27.68 -10.93
C LEU A 327 19.85 26.64 -12.00
N ASP A 328 21.11 26.46 -12.37
CA ASP A 328 21.55 25.51 -13.40
C ASP A 328 21.09 24.09 -13.08
N THR A 329 21.30 23.63 -11.83
CA THR A 329 20.84 22.31 -11.41
C THR A 329 19.32 22.18 -11.49
N VAL A 330 18.57 23.15 -10.96
CA VAL A 330 17.10 23.07 -10.90
C VAL A 330 16.47 23.18 -12.30
N GLU A 331 16.92 24.11 -13.13
CA GLU A 331 16.42 24.29 -14.49
C GLU A 331 16.78 23.09 -15.38
N SER A 332 17.96 22.49 -15.20
CA SER A 332 18.33 21.24 -15.88
C SER A 332 17.41 20.08 -15.50
N LEU A 333 17.03 19.95 -14.22
CA LEU A 333 16.04 18.95 -13.79
C LEU A 333 14.65 19.21 -14.38
N LEU A 334 14.19 20.46 -14.38
CA LEU A 334 12.88 20.86 -14.90
C LEU A 334 12.76 20.71 -16.42
N SER A 335 13.90 20.80 -17.13
CA SER A 335 14.01 20.67 -18.59
C SER A 335 14.34 19.24 -19.06
N GLY A 336 14.53 18.30 -18.13
CA GLY A 336 14.84 16.90 -18.40
C GLY A 336 13.73 16.11 -19.10
N ASP A 337 14.03 14.84 -19.41
CA ASP A 337 13.15 13.93 -20.16
C ASP A 337 11.98 13.34 -19.35
N VAL A 338 11.98 13.54 -18.02
CA VAL A 338 10.89 13.16 -17.12
C VAL A 338 10.21 14.41 -16.57
N HIS A 339 8.91 14.55 -16.84
CA HIS A 339 8.13 15.73 -16.43
C HIS A 339 7.22 15.49 -15.22
N ASP A 340 6.96 14.23 -14.87
CA ASP A 340 6.17 13.84 -13.69
C ASP A 340 7.04 13.91 -12.43
N LEU A 341 7.53 15.11 -12.14
CA LEU A 341 8.42 15.39 -11.03
C LEU A 341 8.11 16.72 -10.35
N VAL A 342 8.55 16.81 -9.10
CA VAL A 342 8.70 18.06 -8.34
C VAL A 342 10.15 18.19 -7.90
N VAL A 343 10.69 19.39 -7.97
CA VAL A 343 12.00 19.74 -7.40
C VAL A 343 11.79 20.39 -6.04
N TRP A 344 12.33 19.76 -4.99
CA TRP A 344 12.36 20.26 -3.64
C TRP A 344 13.70 20.93 -3.36
N ILE A 345 13.71 22.24 -3.25
CA ILE A 345 14.91 23.02 -2.92
C ILE A 345 15.02 23.08 -1.39
N GLU A 346 16.06 22.44 -0.85
CA GLU A 346 16.25 22.36 0.59
C GLU A 346 16.63 23.72 1.18
N GLN A 347 15.91 24.13 2.21
CA GLN A 347 16.17 25.34 2.96
C GLN A 347 16.99 25.00 4.21
N ARG A 348 18.04 25.79 4.42
CA ARG A 348 18.92 25.75 5.58
C ARG A 348 19.16 27.16 6.08
N GLN A 349 19.63 27.26 7.32
CA GLN A 349 20.18 28.51 7.81
C GLN A 349 21.41 28.87 6.95
N PRO A 350 21.44 30.05 6.31
CA PRO A 350 22.59 30.48 5.52
C PRO A 350 23.83 30.58 6.40
N ALA A 351 24.99 30.13 5.89
CA ALA A 351 26.27 30.26 6.57
C ALA A 351 26.80 31.70 6.55
N ASP A 352 26.45 32.47 5.52
CA ASP A 352 26.87 33.85 5.30
C ASP A 352 25.83 34.66 4.50
N GLU A 353 26.11 35.95 4.29
CA GLU A 353 25.24 36.86 3.54
C GLU A 353 25.11 36.48 2.05
N GLU A 354 26.12 35.83 1.48
CA GLU A 354 26.12 35.42 0.07
C GLU A 354 25.16 34.23 -0.15
N GLU A 355 25.20 33.22 0.72
CA GLU A 355 24.25 32.10 0.70
C GLU A 355 22.82 32.58 0.98
N ALA A 356 22.65 33.58 1.85
CA ALA A 356 21.35 34.20 2.11
C ALA A 356 20.81 34.94 0.87
N HIS A 357 21.67 35.71 0.20
CA HIS A 357 21.32 36.41 -1.04
C HIS A 357 20.96 35.42 -2.15
N ALA A 358 21.76 34.37 -2.36
CA ALA A 358 21.50 33.33 -3.35
C ALA A 358 20.14 32.65 -3.13
N ALA A 359 19.85 32.25 -1.89
CA ALA A 359 18.57 31.64 -1.54
C ALA A 359 17.36 32.58 -1.79
N GLU A 360 17.52 33.88 -1.57
CA GLU A 360 16.48 34.87 -1.88
C GLU A 360 16.23 34.99 -3.39
N ILE A 361 17.29 35.13 -4.19
CA ILE A 361 17.18 35.27 -5.64
C ILE A 361 16.56 34.03 -6.27
N VAL A 362 17.03 32.83 -5.91
CA VAL A 362 16.48 31.55 -6.41
C VAL A 362 14.99 31.44 -6.07
N ARG A 363 14.58 31.84 -4.85
CA ARG A 363 13.17 31.86 -4.45
C ARG A 363 12.33 32.82 -5.30
N ARG A 364 12.86 34.01 -5.61
CA ARG A 364 12.16 35.01 -6.44
C ARG A 364 12.00 34.55 -7.90
N LEU A 365 13.00 33.86 -8.44
CA LEU A 365 13.00 33.39 -9.83
C LEU A 365 12.14 32.13 -10.02
N LEU A 366 12.28 31.14 -9.13
CA LEU A 366 11.68 29.83 -9.31
C LEU A 366 10.38 29.62 -8.53
N GLY A 367 10.04 30.49 -7.57
CA GLY A 367 8.85 30.35 -6.73
C GLY A 367 7.51 30.36 -7.47
N GLY A 368 7.49 30.82 -8.72
CA GLY A 368 6.31 30.78 -9.58
C GLY A 368 6.11 29.45 -10.33
N ASP A 369 7.11 28.57 -10.42
CA ASP A 369 6.96 27.30 -11.14
C ASP A 369 6.19 26.29 -10.27
N PRO A 370 5.07 25.70 -10.77
CA PRO A 370 4.25 24.78 -9.99
C PRO A 370 4.96 23.46 -9.65
N ARG A 371 6.10 23.14 -10.26
CA ARG A 371 6.94 21.97 -9.97
C ARG A 371 8.09 22.27 -9.02
N VAL A 372 8.27 23.52 -8.57
CA VAL A 372 9.30 23.88 -7.59
C VAL A 372 8.65 24.07 -6.22
N ARG A 373 9.24 23.46 -5.19
CA ARG A 373 8.86 23.64 -3.79
C ARG A 373 10.09 23.94 -2.97
N PHE A 374 9.89 24.75 -1.94
CA PHE A 374 10.92 25.04 -0.95
C PHE A 374 10.46 24.54 0.39
N GLY A 375 11.37 23.96 1.17
CA GLY A 375 11.10 23.59 2.55
C GLY A 375 12.35 23.05 3.23
N PRO A 376 12.25 22.62 4.49
CA PRO A 376 13.42 22.24 5.27
C PRO A 376 14.18 21.08 4.61
N ARG A 377 15.49 21.03 4.87
CA ARG A 377 16.33 19.87 4.55
C ARG A 377 15.69 18.58 5.06
N GLY A 378 15.65 17.55 4.22
CA GLY A 378 15.04 16.27 4.60
C GLY A 378 13.51 16.29 4.75
N GLY A 379 12.84 17.41 4.47
CA GLY A 379 11.37 17.52 4.57
C GLY A 379 10.61 16.90 3.40
N ALA A 380 11.27 16.69 2.25
CA ALA A 380 10.63 16.19 1.03
C ALA A 380 9.93 14.82 1.18
N PRO A 381 10.52 13.81 1.85
CA PRO A 381 9.87 12.53 2.07
C PRO A 381 8.54 12.64 2.82
N SER A 382 8.45 13.51 3.83
CA SER A 382 7.18 13.72 4.55
C SER A 382 6.18 14.53 3.72
N ALA A 383 6.63 15.60 3.05
CA ALA A 383 5.77 16.45 2.23
C ALA A 383 5.19 15.73 0.99
N PHE A 384 5.88 14.70 0.52
CA PHE A 384 5.52 13.91 -0.65
C PHE A 384 5.53 12.40 -0.36
N ALA A 385 4.96 12.00 0.78
CA ALA A 385 4.95 10.61 1.24
C ALA A 385 4.29 9.61 0.26
N ALA A 386 3.43 10.08 -0.64
CA ALA A 386 2.77 9.27 -1.66
C ALA A 386 3.54 9.21 -2.99
N SER A 387 4.67 9.91 -3.15
CA SER A 387 5.49 9.82 -4.36
C SER A 387 6.28 8.52 -4.37
N GLN A 388 6.40 7.86 -5.53
CA GLN A 388 7.03 6.54 -5.59
C GLN A 388 8.55 6.58 -5.40
N PHE A 389 9.17 7.69 -5.78
CA PHE A 389 10.61 7.80 -5.92
C PHE A 389 11.14 9.12 -5.38
N HIS A 390 12.20 9.03 -4.59
CA HIS A 390 12.95 10.20 -4.12
C HIS A 390 14.35 10.18 -4.72
N ILE A 391 14.77 11.32 -5.26
CA ILE A 391 16.10 11.55 -5.80
C ILE A 391 16.76 12.63 -4.96
N PHE A 392 18.04 12.46 -4.62
CA PHE A 392 18.82 13.46 -3.90
C PHE A 392 20.04 13.84 -4.74
N VAL A 393 20.23 15.14 -4.95
CA VAL A 393 21.34 15.74 -5.70
C VAL A 393 21.88 16.96 -4.96
N LYS A 394 23.14 17.32 -5.21
CA LYS A 394 23.73 18.55 -4.70
C LYS A 394 23.54 19.67 -5.73
N ALA A 395 23.31 20.90 -5.29
CA ALA A 395 23.33 22.07 -6.17
C ALA A 395 24.74 22.28 -6.76
N GLY A 396 24.81 22.73 -8.01
CA GLY A 396 26.04 22.85 -8.79
C GLY A 396 26.48 21.55 -9.48
N THR A 397 25.80 20.44 -9.21
CA THR A 397 26.01 19.19 -9.93
C THR A 397 25.53 19.32 -11.38
N PRO A 398 26.36 19.00 -12.39
CA PRO A 398 25.93 18.94 -13.79
C PRO A 398 24.88 17.84 -13.99
N VAL A 399 23.63 18.23 -14.27
CA VAL A 399 22.53 17.28 -14.48
C VAL A 399 22.34 17.00 -15.96
N ALA A 400 22.55 15.75 -16.37
CA ALA A 400 22.24 15.31 -17.73
C ALA A 400 20.71 15.30 -17.98
N PRO A 401 20.21 15.61 -19.19
CA PRO A 401 18.78 15.63 -19.49
C PRO A 401 18.04 14.31 -19.21
N ASN A 402 18.77 13.18 -19.21
CA ASN A 402 18.25 11.85 -18.97
C ASN A 402 18.62 11.28 -17.58
N LEU A 403 19.00 12.13 -16.62
CA LEU A 403 19.41 11.67 -15.27
C LEU A 403 18.31 10.83 -14.62
N VAL A 404 17.07 11.33 -14.59
CA VAL A 404 15.95 10.68 -13.91
C VAL A 404 15.56 9.36 -14.59
N SER A 405 15.41 9.36 -15.92
CA SER A 405 15.07 8.15 -16.67
C SER A 405 16.20 7.11 -16.61
N GLY A 406 17.46 7.56 -16.63
CA GLY A 406 18.65 6.74 -16.47
C GLY A 406 18.69 6.06 -15.09
N LEU A 407 18.52 6.83 -14.02
CA LEU A 407 18.42 6.30 -12.65
C LEU A 407 17.28 5.29 -12.52
N ARG A 408 16.08 5.60 -13.05
CA ARG A 408 14.93 4.68 -12.99
C ARG A 408 15.20 3.37 -13.73
N LYS A 409 15.87 3.44 -14.89
CA LYS A 409 16.25 2.25 -15.67
C LYS A 409 17.29 1.42 -14.92
N GLN A 410 18.30 2.06 -14.33
CA GLN A 410 19.35 1.40 -13.56
C GLN A 410 18.81 0.76 -12.27
N LEU A 411 17.81 1.37 -11.63
CA LEU A 411 17.19 0.85 -10.41
C LEU A 411 16.63 -0.56 -10.61
N GLY A 412 16.02 -0.85 -11.77
CA GLY A 412 15.46 -2.18 -12.05
C GLY A 412 14.48 -2.63 -10.95
N ALA A 413 14.78 -3.77 -10.32
CA ALA A 413 14.07 -4.32 -9.16
C ALA A 413 14.63 -3.84 -7.80
N ALA A 414 15.84 -3.29 -7.76
CA ALA A 414 16.49 -2.85 -6.52
C ALA A 414 15.72 -1.71 -5.83
N GLU A 415 15.98 -1.50 -4.54
CA GLU A 415 15.32 -0.44 -3.75
C GLU A 415 16.03 0.92 -3.82
N CYS A 416 17.30 0.92 -4.22
CA CYS A 416 18.14 2.11 -4.30
C CYS A 416 19.19 1.96 -5.41
N THR A 417 19.57 3.07 -6.04
CA THR A 417 20.68 3.12 -7.01
C THR A 417 21.32 4.50 -7.07
N THR A 418 22.57 4.58 -7.55
CA THR A 418 23.33 5.84 -7.66
C THR A 418 23.88 6.05 -9.06
N ALA A 419 24.03 7.32 -9.45
CA ALA A 419 24.75 7.73 -10.64
C ALA A 419 25.86 8.73 -10.25
N PRO A 420 27.15 8.44 -10.55
CA PRO A 420 28.22 9.40 -10.36
C PRO A 420 28.07 10.56 -11.36
N GLN A 421 28.50 11.74 -10.94
CA GLN A 421 28.38 12.97 -11.71
C GLN A 421 29.76 13.51 -12.10
N PRO A 422 29.89 14.33 -13.16
CA PRO A 422 31.19 14.78 -13.67
C PRO A 422 32.06 15.53 -12.65
N ASP A 423 31.45 16.16 -11.66
CA ASP A 423 32.09 16.88 -10.57
C ASP A 423 32.53 15.98 -9.39
N GLY A 424 32.33 14.66 -9.51
CA GLY A 424 32.61 13.67 -8.47
C GLY A 424 31.50 13.53 -7.43
N SER A 425 30.41 14.31 -7.53
CA SER A 425 29.22 14.12 -6.69
C SER A 425 28.41 12.90 -7.12
N ILE A 426 27.40 12.55 -6.35
CA ILE A 426 26.49 11.44 -6.66
C ILE A 426 25.04 11.92 -6.65
N ALA A 427 24.28 11.44 -7.62
CA ALA A 427 22.82 11.43 -7.55
C ALA A 427 22.38 10.05 -7.04
N ILE A 428 21.46 10.01 -6.08
CA ILE A 428 20.86 8.76 -5.59
C ILE A 428 19.38 8.76 -5.86
N LEU A 429 18.84 7.62 -6.28
CA LEU A 429 17.41 7.34 -6.42
C LEU A 429 17.04 6.24 -5.43
N VAL A 430 16.01 6.48 -4.61
CA VAL A 430 15.49 5.53 -3.62
C VAL A 430 14.00 5.36 -3.83
N ARG A 431 13.50 4.11 -3.72
CA ARG A 431 12.06 3.85 -3.62
C ARG A 431 11.51 4.39 -2.31
N ALA A 432 10.38 5.08 -2.36
CA ALA A 432 9.80 5.68 -1.15
C ALA A 432 9.54 4.65 -0.05
N ARG A 433 9.05 3.46 -0.39
CA ARG A 433 8.83 2.37 0.59
C ARG A 433 10.07 2.05 1.44
N ARG A 434 11.25 2.04 0.82
CA ARG A 434 12.52 1.78 1.51
C ARG A 434 12.91 2.98 2.36
N LEU A 435 12.80 4.18 1.80
CA LEU A 435 13.14 5.42 2.51
C LEU A 435 12.29 5.60 3.78
N HIS A 436 10.97 5.38 3.70
CA HIS A 436 10.07 5.49 4.85
C HIS A 436 10.34 4.42 5.91
N ARG A 437 10.71 3.20 5.52
CA ARG A 437 11.15 2.19 6.49
C ARG A 437 12.43 2.57 7.20
N GLU A 438 13.42 3.09 6.48
CA GLU A 438 14.65 3.58 7.14
C GLU A 438 14.36 4.68 8.15
N LEU A 439 13.46 5.61 7.82
CA LEU A 439 12.98 6.64 8.75
C LEU A 439 12.36 6.02 9.99
N ARG A 440 11.46 5.04 9.85
CA ARG A 440 10.90 4.30 11.00
C ARG A 440 11.93 3.50 11.78
N TRP A 441 12.97 3.00 11.12
CA TRP A 441 14.09 2.29 11.76
C TRP A 441 15.14 3.23 12.35
N GLY A 442 14.88 4.54 12.42
CA GLY A 442 15.71 5.52 13.10
C GLY A 442 16.72 6.23 12.21
N LEU A 443 16.51 6.30 10.89
CA LEU A 443 17.18 7.31 10.06
C LEU A 443 16.71 8.70 10.47
N ASP A 444 17.67 9.55 10.84
CA ASP A 444 17.40 10.95 11.11
C ASP A 444 17.07 11.69 9.81
N GLY A 445 15.82 12.14 9.71
CA GLY A 445 15.29 12.85 8.55
C GLY A 445 16.05 14.12 8.21
N GLU A 446 16.57 14.84 9.22
CA GLU A 446 17.29 16.11 9.03
C GLU A 446 18.70 15.90 8.44
N SER A 447 19.21 14.67 8.51
CA SER A 447 20.54 14.28 8.04
C SER A 447 20.56 13.63 6.64
N ILE A 448 19.40 13.57 5.97
CA ILE A 448 19.28 12.89 4.68
C ILE A 448 20.03 13.66 3.60
N THR A 449 21.02 12.99 3.00
CA THR A 449 21.79 13.46 1.85
C THR A 449 22.04 12.30 0.90
N ALA A 450 22.47 12.59 -0.32
CA ALA A 450 22.86 11.54 -1.26
C ALA A 450 23.96 10.63 -0.68
N ALA A 451 24.95 11.23 0.00
CA ALA A 451 26.06 10.51 0.61
C ALA A 451 25.64 9.65 1.83
N SER A 452 24.81 10.20 2.73
CA SER A 452 24.35 9.46 3.92
C SER A 452 23.46 8.28 3.52
N LEU A 453 22.59 8.46 2.52
CA LEU A 453 21.77 7.37 1.96
C LEU A 453 22.64 6.33 1.26
N ALA A 454 23.60 6.73 0.42
CA ALA A 454 24.48 5.78 -0.26
C ALA A 454 25.27 4.93 0.74
N SER A 455 25.80 5.53 1.81
CA SER A 455 26.53 4.81 2.86
C SER A 455 25.66 3.84 3.67
N ARG A 456 24.34 4.09 3.75
CA ARG A 456 23.40 3.31 4.56
C ARG A 456 22.70 2.21 3.76
N LEU A 457 22.31 2.52 2.52
CA LEU A 457 21.42 1.69 1.71
C LEU A 457 22.15 0.81 0.70
N LEU A 458 23.33 1.23 0.24
CA LEU A 458 24.09 0.43 -0.72
C LEU A 458 24.96 -0.56 0.03
N PRO A 459 25.13 -1.79 -0.51
CA PRO A 459 26.10 -2.73 0.02
C PRO A 459 27.48 -2.06 0.09
N ARG A 460 28.15 -2.17 1.24
CA ARG A 460 29.56 -1.76 1.31
C ARG A 460 30.33 -2.60 0.29
N PRO A 461 31.23 -2.02 -0.52
CA PRO A 461 32.13 -2.83 -1.32
C PRO A 461 32.89 -3.75 -0.36
N THR A 462 32.66 -5.05 -0.47
CA THR A 462 33.46 -6.05 0.22
C THR A 462 34.90 -5.82 -0.23
N ALA A 463 35.81 -5.62 0.74
CA ALA A 463 37.23 -5.45 0.45
C ALA A 463 37.69 -6.56 -0.50
N THR A 464 37.95 -6.20 -1.75
CA THR A 464 38.56 -7.10 -2.71
C THR A 464 39.96 -7.41 -2.20
N THR A 465 40.20 -8.65 -1.80
CA THR A 465 41.55 -9.18 -1.65
C THR A 465 42.30 -8.88 -2.95
N PRO A 466 43.47 -8.21 -2.90
CA PRO A 466 44.22 -7.91 -4.11
C PRO A 466 44.58 -9.23 -4.80
N ILE A 467 44.14 -9.39 -6.04
CA ILE A 467 44.57 -10.47 -6.91
C ILE A 467 46.05 -10.20 -7.21
N GLY A 468 46.92 -11.06 -6.68
CA GLY A 468 48.35 -11.03 -6.95
C GLY A 468 48.65 -11.21 -8.45
N GLU A 469 49.76 -10.63 -8.88
CA GLU A 469 50.26 -10.67 -10.25
C GLU A 469 50.24 -12.08 -10.86
N PRO A 470 49.95 -12.23 -12.16
CA PRO A 470 49.90 -13.53 -12.80
C PRO A 470 51.30 -14.16 -12.87
N GLY A 471 51.49 -15.23 -12.08
CA GLY A 471 52.57 -16.19 -12.28
C GLY A 471 52.43 -16.88 -13.63
N ARG A 472 53.58 -17.12 -14.27
CA ARG A 472 53.74 -17.81 -15.56
C ARG A 472 52.96 -19.13 -15.65
N PRO A 473 52.50 -19.51 -16.86
CA PRO A 473 51.87 -20.80 -17.08
C PRO A 473 52.93 -21.91 -17.12
N ASP A 474 52.72 -22.96 -16.33
CA ASP A 474 53.33 -24.28 -16.56
C ASP A 474 52.22 -25.29 -16.85
N ASP A 475 52.32 -25.83 -18.07
CA ASP A 475 51.91 -27.09 -18.65
C ASP A 475 51.14 -28.14 -17.81
N GLY A 476 50.04 -28.60 -18.40
CA GLY A 476 49.75 -30.04 -18.51
C GLY A 476 48.62 -30.60 -17.63
N GLY A 477 47.55 -31.09 -18.28
CA GLY A 477 46.61 -32.05 -17.67
C GLY A 477 45.19 -32.00 -18.25
N VAL A 478 44.88 -32.94 -19.14
CA VAL A 478 43.57 -33.13 -19.78
C VAL A 478 42.73 -34.18 -19.01
N ALA A 479 41.40 -34.00 -19.08
CA ALA A 479 40.29 -34.97 -18.98
C ALA A 479 39.41 -34.97 -17.69
N PRO A 480 38.15 -35.48 -17.72
CA PRO A 480 36.99 -34.77 -18.28
C PRO A 480 35.69 -34.88 -17.45
N GLY A 481 34.71 -34.02 -17.77
CA GLY A 481 33.28 -34.39 -17.79
C GLY A 481 32.43 -34.07 -16.56
N VAL A 482 31.53 -33.08 -16.66
CA VAL A 482 30.14 -33.16 -16.16
C VAL A 482 29.23 -32.36 -17.09
N SER A 483 28.09 -32.97 -17.39
CA SER A 483 27.00 -32.60 -18.30
C SER A 483 26.29 -31.26 -18.00
N SER A 484 25.93 -30.57 -19.08
CA SER A 484 25.07 -29.37 -19.10
C SER A 484 23.58 -29.76 -19.19
N PRO A 485 22.64 -29.14 -18.45
CA PRO A 485 21.21 -29.32 -18.66
C PRO A 485 20.66 -28.42 -19.77
N ALA A 486 19.80 -29.03 -20.57
CA ALA A 486 19.13 -28.55 -21.76
C ALA A 486 18.45 -27.17 -21.68
N ALA A 487 18.62 -26.42 -22.77
CA ALA A 487 17.80 -25.28 -23.15
C ALA A 487 16.36 -25.70 -23.46
N ILE A 488 15.39 -25.05 -22.82
CA ILE A 488 13.98 -25.15 -23.20
C ILE A 488 13.70 -24.15 -24.32
N ARG A 489 13.20 -24.69 -25.43
CA ARG A 489 12.83 -23.99 -26.66
C ARG A 489 11.54 -23.20 -26.48
N GLU A 490 11.55 -21.92 -26.83
CA GLU A 490 10.35 -21.15 -27.14
C GLU A 490 9.74 -21.61 -28.48
N PRO A 491 8.41 -21.74 -28.61
CA PRO A 491 7.78 -21.98 -29.90
C PRO A 491 7.61 -20.66 -30.68
N ALA A 492 8.11 -20.68 -31.91
CA ALA A 492 7.97 -19.63 -32.90
C ALA A 492 6.50 -19.43 -33.33
N LEU A 493 6.05 -18.18 -33.36
CA LEU A 493 4.85 -17.76 -34.10
C LEU A 493 5.26 -16.88 -35.28
N ALA A 494 4.86 -17.34 -36.46
CA ALA A 494 5.24 -16.84 -37.77
C ALA A 494 4.73 -15.42 -38.06
N ALA A 495 5.55 -14.68 -38.81
CA ALA A 495 5.25 -13.38 -39.39
C ALA A 495 4.17 -13.47 -40.48
N GLY A 496 3.21 -12.54 -40.46
CA GLY A 496 2.21 -12.45 -41.53
C GLY A 496 1.10 -11.42 -41.33
N ALA A 497 1.42 -10.16 -41.65
CA ALA A 497 0.53 -9.15 -42.27
C ALA A 497 -0.50 -8.33 -41.43
N LYS A 498 -0.40 -7.02 -41.69
CA LYS A 498 -1.38 -5.91 -41.65
C LYS A 498 -1.57 -5.14 -40.33
N ARG A 499 -1.12 -3.87 -40.40
CA ARG A 499 -1.35 -2.76 -39.46
C ARG A 499 -2.84 -2.64 -39.09
N LEU A 500 -3.13 -2.64 -37.79
CA LEU A 500 -4.41 -2.25 -37.18
C LEU A 500 -4.14 -1.24 -36.04
N PRO A 501 -5.05 -0.28 -35.78
CA PRO A 501 -4.73 0.96 -35.09
C PRO A 501 -4.65 0.83 -33.56
N ARG A 502 -3.97 1.83 -32.96
CA ARG A 502 -3.53 2.04 -31.55
C ARG A 502 -4.55 1.81 -30.40
N LEU A 503 -5.76 1.31 -30.63
CA LEU A 503 -6.81 1.20 -29.60
C LEU A 503 -6.72 -0.04 -28.68
N GLN A 504 -5.91 -1.05 -28.99
CA GLN A 504 -5.80 -2.26 -28.15
C GLN A 504 -4.76 -2.20 -27.02
N LYS A 505 -3.98 -1.11 -26.90
CA LYS A 505 -3.05 -0.93 -25.76
C LYS A 505 -3.68 -0.25 -24.54
N LEU A 506 -4.92 0.24 -24.67
CA LEU A 506 -5.71 0.86 -23.61
C LEU A 506 -6.56 -0.15 -22.81
N GLY A 507 -6.68 -1.40 -23.28
CA GLY A 507 -7.50 -2.44 -22.64
C GLY A 507 -6.86 -3.19 -21.46
N ARG A 508 -5.62 -2.86 -21.05
CA ARG A 508 -4.93 -3.54 -19.93
C ARG A 508 -5.13 -2.87 -18.57
N ILE A 509 -5.63 -1.64 -18.53
CA ILE A 509 -5.92 -0.92 -17.27
C ILE A 509 -7.39 -1.06 -16.90
N ALA A 510 -8.30 -1.13 -17.88
CA ALA A 510 -9.69 -1.53 -17.66
C ALA A 510 -9.80 -2.94 -17.04
N ALA A 511 -8.82 -3.83 -17.24
CA ALA A 511 -8.79 -5.14 -16.61
C ALA A 511 -8.34 -5.14 -15.13
N TYR A 512 -8.05 -3.99 -14.52
CA TYR A 512 -7.75 -3.93 -13.07
C TYR A 512 -8.88 -3.34 -12.24
N THR A 513 -9.82 -2.61 -12.86
CA THR A 513 -11.05 -2.12 -12.21
C THR A 513 -12.33 -2.68 -12.84
N ALA A 514 -12.28 -3.36 -13.99
CA ALA A 514 -13.42 -3.94 -14.68
C ALA A 514 -13.33 -5.46 -14.88
N THR A 515 -12.46 -6.17 -14.15
CA THR A 515 -12.41 -7.65 -14.16
C THR A 515 -13.36 -8.23 -13.13
N GLU A 516 -14.62 -7.84 -13.25
CA GLU A 516 -15.80 -8.53 -12.72
C GLU A 516 -16.71 -9.04 -13.86
N ALA A 517 -16.28 -8.95 -15.12
CA ALA A 517 -17.17 -9.19 -16.25
C ALA A 517 -16.59 -10.15 -17.29
N ARG A 518 -16.86 -11.46 -17.14
CA ARG A 518 -16.96 -12.40 -18.28
C ARG A 518 -17.58 -13.76 -17.89
N ALA A 519 -18.91 -13.91 -18.02
CA ALA A 519 -19.55 -15.16 -18.44
C ALA A 519 -21.05 -14.99 -18.82
N VAL A 520 -21.30 -15.17 -20.13
CA VAL A 520 -22.45 -15.84 -20.79
C VAL A 520 -23.85 -15.21 -20.83
N ARG A 521 -24.34 -15.18 -22.08
CA ARG A 521 -25.65 -14.83 -22.65
C ARG A 521 -26.80 -15.65 -22.06
N ARG A 522 -27.99 -15.05 -21.95
CA ARG A 522 -29.27 -15.77 -21.79
C ARG A 522 -29.81 -16.26 -23.14
N PRO A 523 -30.36 -17.48 -23.23
CA PRO A 523 -31.25 -17.89 -24.31
C PRO A 523 -32.71 -17.50 -24.01
N GLY A 524 -33.47 -17.20 -25.06
CA GLY A 524 -34.94 -17.30 -25.04
C GLY A 524 -35.70 -15.98 -25.02
N ASP A 525 -35.84 -15.36 -26.20
CA ASP A 525 -37.16 -14.90 -26.65
C ASP A 525 -37.71 -15.99 -27.56
N ALA A 526 -38.97 -16.37 -27.30
CA ALA A 526 -39.77 -17.50 -27.82
C ALA A 526 -39.66 -18.82 -27.06
#